data_AF-A0A3B8XP77-F1
#
_entry.id   AF-A0A3B8XP77-F1
#
_cell.length_a   1.000
_cell.length_b   1.000
_cell.length_c   1.000
_cell.angle_alpha   90.00
_cell.angle_beta   90.00
_cell.angle_gamma   90.00
#
_symmetry.space_group_name_H-M   'P 1'
#
loop_
_entity.id
_entity.type
_entity.pdbx_description
1 polymer ?
#
loop_
_entity_poly.entity_id
_entity_poly.type
_entity_poly.pdbx_seq_one_letter_code
_entity_poly.pdbx_strand_id
1 'polypeptide(L)'
;RIALGATAAAIALFAVAPESAPLAWAALAAAFAQAARLVRWRGGATGAEPLVTILHIGYAFIPLGLALLGLSILTSAVPQTAALHAFGAGAIGTMILAVMTRATLGHTGRTLHADRMTIALYAAIVLAALARLAAAFLPGMTMTLLTLSGALWCGGFLGFAIVYGRYLTRPRG
;
A
#
# COMPACT_ATOMS: atom_id res chain seq x y z
N ARG A 1 13.89 5.09 15.13
CA ARG A 1 14.57 6.40 14.94
C ARG A 1 15.25 6.45 13.58
N ILE A 2 16.18 5.53 13.27
CA ILE A 2 16.87 5.46 11.97
C ILE A 2 15.90 5.45 10.77
N ALA A 3 14.93 4.52 10.74
CA ALA A 3 13.97 4.43 9.62
C ALA A 3 13.17 5.72 9.39
N LEU A 4 12.75 6.40 10.47
CA LEU A 4 12.02 7.67 10.38
C LEU A 4 12.91 8.80 9.88
N GLY A 5 14.14 8.91 10.41
CA GLY A 5 15.10 9.94 9.98
C GLY A 5 15.51 9.78 8.52
N ALA A 6 15.79 8.55 8.08
CA ALA A 6 16.13 8.27 6.68
C ALA A 6 14.96 8.58 5.73
N THR A 7 13.74 8.19 6.09
CA THR A 7 12.56 8.54 5.27
C THR A 7 12.30 10.04 5.26
N ALA A 8 12.46 10.75 6.38
CA ALA A 8 12.31 12.21 6.42
C ALA A 8 13.35 12.92 5.54
N ALA A 9 14.60 12.48 5.57
CA ALA A 9 15.65 13.01 4.70
C ALA A 9 15.33 12.76 3.21
N ALA A 10 14.87 11.55 2.85
CA ALA A 10 14.45 11.24 1.49
C ALA A 10 13.27 12.12 1.03
N ILE A 11 12.28 12.36 1.90
CA ILE A 11 11.14 13.26 1.59
C ILE A 11 11.62 14.70 1.40
N ALA A 12 12.48 15.20 2.28
CA ALA A 12 13.02 16.56 2.17
C ALA A 12 13.80 16.74 0.86
N LEU A 13 14.66 15.77 0.50
CA LEU A 13 15.40 15.77 -0.75
C LEU A 13 14.47 15.65 -1.97
N PHE A 14 13.42 14.86 -1.89
CA PHE A 14 12.41 14.75 -2.96
C PHE A 14 11.73 16.10 -3.22
N ALA A 15 11.47 16.88 -2.17
CA ALA A 15 10.82 18.19 -2.30
C ALA A 15 11.72 19.27 -2.95
N VAL A 16 13.03 19.24 -2.69
CA VAL A 16 13.95 20.30 -3.14
C VAL A 16 14.83 19.92 -4.33
N ALA A 17 15.08 18.62 -4.54
CA ALA A 17 16.00 18.10 -5.55
C ALA A 17 15.55 16.69 -6.04
N PRO A 18 14.37 16.59 -6.70
CA PRO A 18 13.68 15.33 -7.02
C PRO A 18 14.42 14.38 -7.99
N GLU A 19 15.45 14.85 -8.69
CA GLU A 19 16.22 14.07 -9.67
C GLU A 19 17.69 13.89 -9.24
N SER A 20 18.02 14.24 -7.99
CA SER A 20 19.40 14.29 -7.53
C SER A 20 19.95 12.93 -7.07
N ALA A 21 21.24 12.68 -7.30
CA ALA A 21 21.90 11.48 -6.79
C ALA A 21 21.82 11.31 -5.25
N PRO A 22 21.91 12.38 -4.42
CA PRO A 22 21.68 12.28 -2.98
C PRO A 22 20.29 11.73 -2.61
N LEU A 23 19.23 12.15 -3.32
CA LEU A 23 17.89 11.61 -3.11
C LEU A 23 17.84 10.11 -3.38
N ALA A 24 18.48 9.65 -4.46
CA ALA A 24 18.47 8.24 -4.83
C ALA A 24 19.03 7.36 -3.70
N TRP A 25 20.20 7.72 -3.17
CA TRP A 25 20.83 6.99 -2.07
C TRP A 25 20.07 7.12 -0.76
N ALA A 26 19.53 8.31 -0.46
CA ALA A 26 18.68 8.51 0.72
C ALA A 26 17.41 7.64 0.67
N ALA A 27 16.76 7.56 -0.49
CA ALA A 27 15.58 6.73 -0.72
C ALA A 27 15.90 5.23 -0.56
N LEU A 28 17.02 4.75 -1.10
CA LEU A 28 17.47 3.35 -0.93
C LEU A 28 17.80 3.03 0.52
N ALA A 29 18.51 3.92 1.22
CA ALA A 29 18.81 3.76 2.64
C ALA A 29 17.52 3.73 3.49
N ALA A 30 16.56 4.60 3.17
CA ALA A 30 15.25 4.60 3.79
C ALA A 30 14.48 3.31 3.49
N ALA A 31 14.51 2.81 2.25
CA ALA A 31 13.87 1.54 1.86
C ALA A 31 14.40 0.38 2.70
N PHE A 32 15.72 0.25 2.82
CA PHE A 32 16.34 -0.78 3.64
C PHE A 32 15.95 -0.65 5.13
N ALA A 33 16.02 0.55 5.69
CA ALA A 33 15.65 0.79 7.09
C ALA A 33 14.16 0.47 7.37
N GLN A 34 13.27 0.78 6.41
CA GLN A 34 11.85 0.47 6.51
C GLN A 34 11.55 -1.03 6.35
N ALA A 35 12.25 -1.71 5.44
CA ALA A 35 12.17 -3.17 5.29
C ALA A 35 12.66 -3.89 6.56
N ALA A 36 13.81 -3.48 7.10
CA ALA A 36 14.33 -4.02 8.36
C ALA A 36 13.36 -3.80 9.54
N ARG A 37 12.70 -2.63 9.58
CA ARG A 37 11.64 -2.36 10.56
C ARG A 37 10.47 -3.32 10.40
N LEU A 38 10.00 -3.56 9.17
CA LEU A 38 8.89 -4.46 8.88
C LEU A 38 9.20 -5.91 9.25
N VAL A 39 10.41 -6.41 8.95
CA VAL A 39 10.85 -7.76 9.34
C VAL A 39 10.78 -7.95 10.86
N ARG A 40 11.19 -6.92 11.63
CA ARG A 40 11.12 -6.94 13.09
C ARG A 40 9.71 -6.93 13.66
N TRP A 41 8.69 -6.59 12.87
CA TRP A 41 7.29 -6.67 13.30
C TRP A 41 6.74 -8.09 13.32
N ARG A 42 7.51 -9.08 12.85
CA ARG A 42 7.12 -10.50 12.83
C ARG A 42 5.78 -10.72 12.12
N GLY A 43 5.60 -10.09 10.94
CA GLY A 43 4.35 -10.18 10.17
C GLY A 43 3.86 -11.61 9.88
N GLY A 44 4.75 -12.61 9.84
CA GLY A 44 4.34 -14.02 9.74
C GLY A 44 3.45 -14.50 10.89
N ALA A 45 3.55 -13.88 12.08
CA ALA A 45 2.71 -14.20 13.24
C ALA A 45 1.28 -13.64 13.11
N THR A 46 0.98 -12.80 12.12
CA THR A 46 -0.33 -12.16 11.98
C THR A 46 -1.31 -12.93 11.11
N GLY A 47 -0.87 -14.05 10.50
CA GLY A 47 -1.66 -14.80 9.51
C GLY A 47 -3.02 -15.31 10.02
N ALA A 48 -3.17 -15.47 11.34
CA ALA A 48 -4.45 -15.84 11.96
C ALA A 48 -5.51 -14.74 11.92
N GLU A 49 -5.10 -13.47 11.80
CA GLU A 49 -6.01 -12.32 11.76
C GLU A 49 -5.73 -11.42 10.54
N PRO A 50 -6.53 -11.53 9.46
CA PRO A 50 -6.31 -10.78 8.24
C PRO A 50 -6.39 -9.26 8.45
N LEU A 51 -7.15 -8.76 9.43
CA LEU A 51 -7.19 -7.32 9.78
C LEU A 51 -5.81 -6.78 10.19
N VAL A 52 -4.94 -7.62 10.75
CA VAL A 52 -3.57 -7.25 11.13
C VAL A 52 -2.58 -7.53 9.99
N THR A 53 -2.78 -8.62 9.27
CA THR A 53 -1.94 -8.99 8.11
C THR A 53 -1.96 -7.93 7.03
N ILE A 54 -3.13 -7.36 6.73
CA ILE A 54 -3.25 -6.33 5.68
C ILE A 54 -2.45 -5.06 6.01
N LEU A 55 -2.26 -4.73 7.30
CA LEU A 55 -1.44 -3.58 7.71
C LEU A 55 0.03 -3.80 7.35
N HIS A 56 0.52 -5.03 7.46
CA HIS A 56 1.88 -5.39 7.06
C HIS A 56 2.05 -5.35 5.55
N ILE A 57 1.05 -5.84 4.80
CA ILE A 57 1.03 -5.78 3.34
C ILE A 57 1.02 -4.32 2.86
N GLY A 58 0.11 -3.49 3.38
CA GLY A 58 0.06 -2.07 3.07
C GLY A 58 1.37 -1.35 3.42
N TYR A 59 1.97 -1.68 4.57
CA TYR A 59 3.26 -1.12 4.95
C TYR A 59 4.40 -1.55 4.01
N ALA A 60 4.40 -2.78 3.50
CA ALA A 60 5.45 -3.31 2.61
C ALA A 60 5.59 -2.50 1.31
N PHE A 61 4.53 -1.82 0.88
CA PHE A 61 4.60 -0.92 -0.26
C PHE A 61 5.43 0.36 0.00
N ILE A 62 5.66 0.75 1.26
CA ILE A 62 6.53 1.89 1.61
C ILE A 62 7.99 1.63 1.23
N PRO A 63 8.67 0.59 1.77
CA PRO A 63 10.03 0.28 1.35
C PRO A 63 10.12 -0.05 -0.14
N LEU A 64 9.08 -0.69 -0.73
CA LEU A 64 9.03 -0.93 -2.17
C LEU A 64 9.03 0.39 -2.96
N GLY A 65 8.16 1.35 -2.61
CA GLY A 65 8.10 2.65 -3.29
C GLY A 65 9.39 3.45 -3.13
N LEU A 66 10.03 3.42 -1.95
CA LEU A 66 11.32 4.05 -1.72
C LEU A 66 12.43 3.42 -2.57
N ALA A 67 12.45 2.09 -2.68
CA ALA A 67 13.40 1.38 -3.52
C ALA A 67 13.20 1.72 -5.00
N LEU A 68 11.95 1.72 -5.48
CA LEU A 68 11.60 2.10 -6.85
C LEU A 68 11.99 3.56 -7.14
N LEU A 69 11.77 4.47 -6.20
CA LEU A 69 12.16 5.87 -6.35
C LEU A 69 13.67 6.01 -6.51
N GLY A 70 14.45 5.38 -5.61
CA GLY A 70 15.90 5.42 -5.69
C GLY A 70 16.43 4.82 -6.99
N LEU A 71 15.89 3.66 -7.39
CA LEU A 71 16.27 3.01 -8.64
C LEU A 71 15.88 3.85 -9.87
N SER A 72 14.73 4.51 -9.88
CA SER A 72 14.30 5.33 -11.02
C SER A 72 15.22 6.51 -11.34
N ILE A 73 15.99 6.97 -10.34
CA ILE A 73 16.99 8.04 -10.53
C ILE A 73 18.33 7.46 -11.00
N LEU A 74 18.68 6.24 -10.58
CA LEU A 74 19.95 5.60 -10.92
C LEU A 74 19.91 4.83 -12.25
N THR A 75 18.72 4.45 -12.72
CA THR A 75 18.54 3.70 -13.96
C THR A 75 17.28 4.11 -14.70
N SER A 76 17.36 4.10 -16.04
CA SER A 76 16.21 4.29 -16.92
C SER A 76 15.27 3.09 -16.99
N ALA A 77 15.66 1.94 -16.42
CA ALA A 77 14.86 0.71 -16.44
C ALA A 77 13.66 0.75 -15.49
N VAL A 78 13.67 1.65 -14.49
CA VAL A 78 12.61 1.77 -13.49
C VAL A 78 11.87 3.09 -13.68
N PRO A 79 10.59 3.08 -14.13
CA PRO A 79 9.82 4.30 -14.24
C PRO A 79 9.54 4.91 -12.88
N GLN A 80 9.74 6.22 -12.74
CA GLN A 80 9.44 6.95 -11.50
C GLN A 80 7.96 6.84 -11.10
N THR A 81 7.06 6.71 -12.08
CA THR A 81 5.61 6.50 -11.86
C THR A 81 5.31 5.21 -11.09
N ALA A 82 6.15 4.18 -11.19
CA ALA A 82 6.01 2.95 -10.41
C ALA A 82 6.16 3.22 -8.90
N ALA A 83 7.10 4.10 -8.51
CA ALA A 83 7.27 4.51 -7.13
C ALA A 83 6.04 5.27 -6.60
N LEU A 84 5.51 6.19 -7.39
CA LEU A 84 4.30 6.94 -7.06
C LEU A 84 3.09 6.03 -6.87
N HIS A 85 2.93 5.01 -7.71
CA HIS A 85 1.85 4.02 -7.58
C HIS A 85 2.06 3.07 -6.40
N ALA A 86 3.30 2.71 -6.07
CA ALA A 86 3.60 1.96 -4.85
C ALA A 86 3.20 2.74 -3.61
N PHE A 87 3.51 4.05 -3.53
CA PHE A 87 3.07 4.88 -2.41
C PHE A 87 1.55 5.12 -2.40
N GLY A 88 0.98 5.53 -3.53
CA GLY A 88 -0.43 5.90 -3.62
C GLY A 88 -1.37 4.70 -3.57
N ALA A 89 -1.31 3.84 -4.59
CA ALA A 89 -2.23 2.71 -4.69
C ALA A 89 -1.87 1.59 -3.69
N GLY A 90 -0.58 1.28 -3.58
CA GLY A 90 -0.06 0.24 -2.70
C GLY A 90 -0.20 0.62 -1.22
N ALA A 91 0.59 1.58 -0.75
CA ALA A 91 0.67 1.90 0.67
C ALA A 91 -0.58 2.64 1.18
N ILE A 92 -0.90 3.80 0.60
CA ILE A 92 -2.01 4.64 1.07
C ILE A 92 -3.36 3.94 0.84
N GLY A 93 -3.62 3.47 -0.38
CA GLY A 93 -4.89 2.80 -0.73
C GLY A 93 -5.18 1.58 0.15
N THR A 94 -4.22 0.66 0.29
CA THR A 94 -4.36 -0.53 1.14
C THR A 94 -4.53 -0.16 2.61
N MET A 95 -3.72 0.79 3.12
CA MET A 95 -3.78 1.18 4.53
C MET A 95 -5.10 1.89 4.88
N ILE A 96 -5.63 2.72 4.00
CA ILE A 96 -6.95 3.35 4.17
C ILE A 96 -8.02 2.27 4.33
N LEU A 97 -8.08 1.31 3.40
CA LEU A 97 -9.07 0.24 3.46
C LEU A 97 -8.94 -0.60 4.75
N ALA A 98 -7.71 -0.93 5.14
CA ALA A 98 -7.41 -1.66 6.38
C ALA A 98 -7.86 -0.91 7.64
N VAL A 99 -7.57 0.39 7.73
CA VAL A 99 -7.96 1.21 8.88
C VAL A 99 -9.47 1.41 8.93
N MET A 100 -10.11 1.71 7.79
CA MET A 100 -11.56 1.95 7.72
C MET A 100 -12.36 0.70 8.12
N THR A 101 -11.97 -0.48 7.65
CA THR A 101 -12.60 -1.76 8.03
C THR A 101 -12.50 -2.01 9.53
N ARG A 102 -11.29 -1.93 10.11
CA ARG A 102 -11.06 -2.12 11.54
C ARG A 102 -11.81 -1.09 12.39
N ALA A 103 -11.75 0.19 12.02
CA ALA A 103 -12.41 1.28 12.74
C ALA A 103 -13.94 1.10 12.72
N THR A 104 -14.50 0.72 11.58
CA THR A 104 -15.95 0.47 11.46
C THR A 104 -16.39 -0.67 12.37
N LEU A 105 -15.66 -1.79 12.39
CA LEU A 105 -15.98 -2.91 13.30
C LEU A 105 -15.89 -2.48 14.77
N GLY A 106 -14.79 -1.82 15.15
CA GLY A 106 -14.57 -1.36 16.52
C GLY A 106 -15.61 -0.35 17.01
N HIS A 107 -15.88 0.71 16.25
CA HIS A 107 -16.84 1.74 16.65
C HIS A 107 -18.29 1.27 16.62
N THR A 108 -18.60 0.27 15.80
CA THR A 108 -19.94 -0.33 15.79
C THR A 108 -20.10 -1.47 16.79
N GLY A 109 -19.05 -1.85 17.51
CA GLY A 109 -19.07 -2.91 18.52
C GLY A 109 -19.18 -4.33 17.93
N ARG A 110 -18.81 -4.50 16.67
CA ARG A 110 -18.76 -5.81 16.00
C ARG A 110 -17.46 -6.54 16.32
N THR A 111 -17.46 -7.85 16.14
CA THR A 111 -16.26 -8.67 16.30
C THR A 111 -15.15 -8.16 15.38
N LEU A 112 -13.95 -7.98 15.93
CA LEU A 112 -12.78 -7.53 15.19
C LEU A 112 -12.14 -8.71 14.46
N HIS A 113 -12.84 -9.21 13.44
CA HIS A 113 -12.38 -10.32 12.62
C HIS A 113 -12.70 -10.07 11.14
N ALA A 114 -11.74 -10.34 10.27
CA ALA A 114 -11.95 -10.28 8.83
C ALA A 114 -12.64 -11.54 8.31
N ASP A 115 -13.91 -11.40 7.93
CA ASP A 115 -14.64 -12.45 7.23
C ASP A 115 -14.18 -12.62 5.77
N ARG A 116 -14.75 -13.61 5.06
CA ARG A 116 -14.41 -13.91 3.66
C ARG A 116 -14.61 -12.71 2.73
N MET A 117 -15.64 -11.89 2.98
CA MET A 117 -15.89 -10.70 2.19
C MET A 117 -14.78 -9.67 2.40
N THR A 118 -14.40 -9.42 3.64
CA THR A 118 -13.29 -8.50 3.99
C THR A 118 -11.97 -8.94 3.36
N ILE A 119 -11.67 -10.25 3.39
CA ILE A 119 -10.50 -10.82 2.73
C ILE A 119 -10.55 -10.56 1.21
N ALA A 120 -11.73 -10.73 0.57
CA ALA A 120 -11.89 -10.43 -0.85
C ALA A 120 -11.65 -8.95 -1.18
N LEU A 121 -12.12 -8.02 -0.33
CA LEU A 121 -11.85 -6.58 -0.50
C LEU A 121 -10.35 -6.27 -0.38
N TYR A 122 -9.66 -6.91 0.57
CA TYR A 122 -8.21 -6.78 0.73
C TYR A 122 -7.44 -7.36 -0.47
N ALA A 123 -7.85 -8.53 -0.96
CA ALA A 123 -7.26 -9.11 -2.16
C ALA A 123 -7.47 -8.18 -3.37
N ALA A 124 -8.67 -7.63 -3.54
CA ALA A 124 -8.98 -6.71 -4.63
C ALA A 124 -8.08 -5.47 -4.61
N ILE A 125 -7.91 -4.81 -3.46
CA ILE A 125 -7.08 -3.59 -3.39
C ILE A 125 -5.59 -3.87 -3.62
N VAL A 126 -5.08 -5.00 -3.09
CA VAL A 126 -3.69 -5.41 -3.28
C VAL A 126 -3.44 -5.77 -4.74
N LEU A 127 -4.33 -6.56 -5.37
CA LEU A 127 -4.23 -6.89 -6.78
C LEU A 127 -4.39 -5.66 -7.68
N ALA A 128 -5.22 -4.68 -7.30
CA ALA A 128 -5.32 -3.41 -8.00
C ALA A 128 -3.98 -2.66 -8.00
N ALA A 129 -3.32 -2.58 -6.84
CA ALA A 129 -2.00 -1.97 -6.72
C ALA A 129 -0.94 -2.72 -7.53
N LEU A 130 -0.90 -4.06 -7.44
CA LEU A 130 0.06 -4.88 -8.19
C LEU A 130 -0.14 -4.76 -9.70
N ALA A 131 -1.38 -4.77 -10.19
CA ALA A 131 -1.68 -4.52 -11.60
C ALA A 131 -1.24 -3.11 -12.04
N ARG A 132 -1.43 -2.10 -11.17
CA ARG A 132 -0.96 -0.73 -11.42
C ARG A 132 0.55 -0.64 -11.53
N LEU A 133 1.29 -1.35 -10.67
CA LEU A 133 2.75 -1.42 -10.73
C LEU A 133 3.20 -2.16 -12.00
N ALA A 134 2.61 -3.31 -12.28
CA ALA A 134 2.94 -4.11 -13.47
C ALA A 134 2.74 -3.34 -14.77
N ALA A 135 1.70 -2.50 -14.86
CA ALA A 135 1.44 -1.64 -16.02
C ALA A 135 2.60 -0.68 -16.32
N ALA A 136 3.38 -0.27 -15.31
CA ALA A 136 4.54 0.59 -15.53
C ALA A 136 5.70 -0.12 -16.23
N PHE A 137 5.82 -1.45 -16.06
CA PHE A 137 6.93 -2.24 -16.59
C PHE A 137 6.58 -3.03 -17.86
N LEU A 138 5.29 -3.18 -18.18
CA LEU A 138 4.80 -4.03 -19.28
C LEU A 138 4.05 -3.19 -20.32
N PRO A 139 4.76 -2.45 -21.20
CA PRO A 139 4.15 -1.50 -22.14
C PRO A 139 3.10 -2.16 -23.04
N GLY A 140 3.29 -3.43 -23.44
CA GLY A 140 2.35 -4.19 -24.26
C GLY A 140 1.05 -4.61 -23.56
N MET A 141 0.99 -4.55 -22.22
CA MET A 141 -0.20 -4.89 -21.42
C MET A 141 -0.79 -3.69 -20.68
N THR A 142 -0.26 -2.48 -20.89
CA THR A 142 -0.60 -1.28 -20.13
C THR A 142 -2.11 -1.08 -19.99
N MET A 143 -2.85 -0.99 -21.10
CA MET A 143 -4.30 -0.71 -21.05
C MET A 143 -5.10 -1.82 -20.35
N THR A 144 -4.74 -3.08 -20.58
CA THR A 144 -5.37 -4.22 -19.90
C THR A 144 -5.14 -4.17 -18.39
N LEU A 145 -3.89 -3.94 -17.97
CA LEU A 145 -3.52 -3.87 -16.55
C LEU A 145 -4.10 -2.65 -15.85
N LEU A 146 -4.17 -1.50 -16.53
CA LEU A 146 -4.82 -0.30 -16.00
C LEU A 146 -6.34 -0.49 -15.84
N THR A 147 -6.99 -1.12 -16.82
CA THR A 147 -8.43 -1.44 -16.74
C THR A 147 -8.70 -2.41 -15.60
N LEU A 148 -7.91 -3.48 -15.48
CA LEU A 148 -7.99 -4.43 -14.38
C LEU A 148 -7.75 -3.75 -13.02
N SER A 149 -6.71 -2.93 -12.92
CA SER A 149 -6.39 -2.15 -11.72
C SER A 149 -7.56 -1.26 -11.30
N GLY A 150 -8.15 -0.52 -12.24
CA GLY A 150 -9.30 0.34 -11.99
C GLY A 150 -10.53 -0.45 -11.55
N ALA A 151 -10.83 -1.56 -12.22
CA ALA A 151 -11.97 -2.42 -11.87
C ALA A 151 -11.82 -3.01 -10.46
N LEU A 152 -10.65 -3.53 -10.11
CA LEU A 152 -10.35 -4.07 -8.78
C LEU A 152 -10.38 -2.99 -7.71
N TRP A 153 -9.85 -1.80 -8.00
CA TRP A 153 -9.88 -0.65 -7.09
C TRP A 153 -11.33 -0.23 -6.78
N CYS A 154 -12.14 -0.04 -7.83
CA CYS A 154 -13.55 0.28 -7.68
C CYS A 154 -14.29 -0.83 -6.92
N GLY A 155 -14.05 -2.10 -7.27
CA GLY A 155 -14.65 -3.25 -6.57
C GLY A 155 -14.29 -3.28 -5.08
N GLY A 156 -13.04 -3.01 -4.72
CA GLY A 156 -12.58 -2.98 -3.33
C GLY A 156 -13.23 -1.85 -2.52
N PHE A 157 -13.22 -0.62 -3.03
CA PHE A 157 -13.77 0.54 -2.30
C PHE A 157 -15.30 0.61 -2.33
N LEU A 158 -15.95 0.32 -3.46
CA LEU A 158 -17.41 0.26 -3.53
C LEU A 158 -17.93 -0.94 -2.72
N GLY A 159 -17.25 -2.08 -2.79
CA GLY A 159 -17.57 -3.24 -1.96
C GLY A 159 -17.48 -2.92 -0.46
N PHE A 160 -16.42 -2.22 -0.04
CA PHE A 160 -16.34 -1.68 1.32
C PHE A 160 -17.52 -0.78 1.66
N ALA A 161 -17.81 0.24 0.83
CA ALA A 161 -18.90 1.18 1.09
C ALA A 161 -20.26 0.48 1.24
N ILE A 162 -20.54 -0.54 0.42
CA ILE A 162 -21.78 -1.32 0.46
C ILE A 162 -21.86 -2.20 1.72
N VAL A 163 -20.79 -2.94 2.03
CA VAL A 163 -20.77 -3.91 3.14
C VAL A 163 -20.69 -3.19 4.48
N TYR A 164 -19.69 -2.33 4.65
CA TYR A 164 -19.40 -1.64 5.90
C TYR A 164 -20.25 -0.39 6.10
N GLY A 165 -20.74 0.27 5.05
CA GLY A 165 -21.69 1.39 5.19
C GLY A 165 -23.01 0.97 5.84
N ARG A 166 -23.44 -0.29 5.64
CA ARG A 166 -24.61 -0.86 6.33
C ARG A 166 -24.39 -1.04 7.83
N TYR A 167 -23.15 -1.27 8.26
CA TYR A 167 -22.80 -1.41 9.67
C TYR A 167 -22.88 -0.08 10.43
N LEU A 168 -22.64 1.03 9.74
CA LEU A 168 -22.72 2.39 10.29
C LEU A 168 -24.15 2.94 10.35
N THR A 169 -25.03 2.48 9.45
CA THR A 169 -26.38 3.04 9.29
C THR A 169 -27.49 2.21 9.95
N ARG A 170 -27.19 0.99 10.39
CA ARG A 170 -28.19 0.11 11.04
C ARG A 170 -27.96 0.01 12.55
N PRO A 171 -29.04 0.02 13.36
CA PRO A 171 -28.94 -0.28 14.78
C PRO A 171 -28.28 -1.64 15.03
N ARG A 172 -27.61 -1.76 16.18
CA ARG A 172 -27.05 -3.03 16.65
C ARG A 172 -28.20 -4.05 16.75
N GLY A 173 -28.12 -5.11 15.96
CA GLY A 173 -28.93 -6.31 16.14
C GLY A 173 -28.19 -7.28 17.04
#